data_AF-A0A954G5Y3-F1
#
_entry.id   AF-A0A954G5Y3-F1
#
_cell.length_a   1.000
_cell.length_b   1.000
_cell.length_c   1.000
_cell.angle_alpha   90.00
_cell.angle_beta   90.00
_cell.angle_gamma   90.00
#
_symmetry.space_group_name_H-M   'P 1'
#
loop_
_entity.id
_entity.type
_entity.pdbx_description
1 polymer ?
#
loop_
_entity_poly.entity_id
_entity_poly.type
_entity_poly.pdbx_seq_one_letter_code
_entity_poly.pdbx_strand_id
1 'polypeptide(L)'
;PEAPCFDGSSRELSEELLEAGIVEQPFQRKQICIQQPVNVEDESGSFIQAKPLNRSVLAIGYYLNYGEDSPVAPQCLTLEINPETWMSQLSFSRTFVLEHEVEAMQSLGFGQKLSAKDLLVLGADGPIDNELRTLDECVRHKILDCLGDFALIGCDLQGYFCAHQSGHALNRELIKQIKATHKSAQSDSTWKVA
;
A
#
# COMPACT_ATOMS: atom_id res chain seq x y z
N PRO A 1 18.75 6.58 -11.13
CA PRO A 1 17.68 6.12 -12.04
C PRO A 1 16.43 5.79 -11.23
N GLU A 2 15.27 6.19 -11.73
CA GLU A 2 13.97 5.99 -11.07
C GLU A 2 13.05 5.19 -11.99
N ALA A 3 12.08 4.46 -11.41
CA ALA A 3 11.05 3.80 -12.19
C ALA A 3 10.16 4.86 -12.88
N PRO A 4 9.63 4.59 -14.08
CA PRO A 4 8.68 5.49 -14.72
C PRO A 4 7.42 5.65 -13.85
N CYS A 5 6.93 6.88 -13.72
CA CYS A 5 5.77 7.19 -12.87
C CYS A 5 4.42 6.94 -13.59
N PHE A 6 4.42 6.77 -14.92
CA PHE A 6 3.20 6.69 -15.74
C PHE A 6 2.21 7.82 -15.38
N ASP A 7 0.96 7.48 -15.09
CA ASP A 7 -0.08 8.44 -14.67
C ASP A 7 -0.16 8.63 -13.14
N GLY A 8 0.81 8.09 -12.40
CA GLY A 8 0.83 8.07 -10.93
C GLY A 8 0.06 6.92 -10.29
N SER A 9 -0.58 6.06 -11.09
CA SER A 9 -1.27 4.84 -10.63
C SER A 9 -0.50 3.58 -11.05
N SER A 10 -1.02 2.39 -10.72
CA SER A 10 -0.45 1.12 -11.15
C SER A 10 -1.20 0.48 -12.32
N ARG A 11 -2.19 1.18 -12.90
CA ARG A 11 -3.10 0.62 -13.90
C ARG A 11 -2.38 0.16 -15.15
N GLU A 12 -1.64 1.05 -15.79
CA GLU A 12 -0.91 0.76 -17.04
C GLU A 12 0.04 -0.42 -16.84
N LEU A 13 0.83 -0.40 -15.77
CA LEU A 13 1.72 -1.52 -15.44
C LEU A 13 0.96 -2.84 -15.20
N SER A 14 -0.21 -2.78 -14.55
CA SER A 14 -1.02 -3.96 -14.29
C SER A 14 -1.62 -4.53 -15.59
N GLU A 15 -2.07 -3.67 -16.50
CA GLU A 15 -2.59 -4.06 -17.81
C GLU A 15 -1.49 -4.70 -18.67
N GLU A 16 -0.31 -4.09 -18.74
CA GLU A 16 0.87 -4.61 -19.46
C GLU A 16 1.32 -5.98 -18.92
N LEU A 17 1.32 -6.17 -17.60
CA LEU A 17 1.65 -7.46 -16.98
C LEU A 17 0.62 -8.55 -17.30
N LEU A 18 -0.66 -8.20 -17.39
CA LEU A 18 -1.71 -9.14 -17.77
C LEU A 18 -1.63 -9.50 -19.26
N GLU A 19 -1.35 -8.52 -20.12
CA GLU A 19 -1.17 -8.73 -21.56
C GLU A 19 0.06 -9.59 -21.88
N ALA A 20 1.16 -9.38 -21.16
CA ALA A 20 2.36 -10.22 -21.25
C ALA A 20 2.09 -11.69 -20.90
N GLY A 21 1.04 -11.95 -20.11
CA GLY A 21 0.60 -13.28 -19.72
C GLY A 21 1.36 -13.87 -18.53
N ILE A 22 0.77 -14.90 -17.93
CA ILE A 22 1.31 -15.61 -16.76
C ILE A 22 1.70 -17.02 -17.16
N VAL A 23 2.94 -17.42 -16.86
CA VAL A 23 3.43 -18.79 -17.06
C VAL A 23 3.57 -19.47 -15.71
N GLU A 24 2.87 -20.58 -15.52
CA GLU A 24 2.98 -21.38 -14.31
C GLU A 24 4.36 -22.05 -14.20
N GLN A 25 4.88 -22.10 -12.98
CA GLN A 25 6.15 -22.74 -12.65
C GLN A 25 5.90 -23.94 -11.75
N PRO A 26 6.73 -25.00 -11.80
CA PRO A 26 6.53 -26.22 -11.00
C PRO A 26 6.89 -26.06 -9.51
N PHE A 27 6.96 -24.82 -9.01
CA PHE A 27 7.32 -24.51 -7.63
C PHE A 27 6.12 -23.94 -6.89
N GLN A 28 5.94 -24.37 -5.63
CA GLN A 28 4.94 -23.78 -4.77
C GLN A 28 5.30 -22.33 -4.42
N ARG A 29 4.31 -21.44 -4.46
CA ARG A 29 4.48 -20.06 -4.01
C ARG A 29 4.80 -20.06 -2.52
N LYS A 30 5.85 -19.33 -2.14
CA LYS A 30 6.15 -19.09 -0.74
C LYS A 30 5.11 -18.15 -0.17
N GLN A 31 4.66 -18.43 1.05
CA GLN A 31 3.64 -17.65 1.71
C GLN A 31 3.90 -17.58 3.22
N ILE A 32 3.58 -16.43 3.81
CA ILE A 32 3.60 -16.21 5.25
C ILE A 32 2.16 -15.96 5.72
N CYS A 33 1.65 -16.86 6.54
CA CYS A 33 0.40 -16.67 7.27
C CYS A 33 0.70 -15.98 8.59
N ILE A 34 0.01 -14.89 8.89
CA ILE A 34 0.13 -14.21 10.18
C ILE A 34 -0.48 -15.10 11.27
N GLN A 35 0.37 -15.57 12.20
CA GLN A 35 -0.03 -16.47 13.30
C GLN A 35 -0.30 -15.75 14.61
N GLN A 36 0.30 -14.57 14.79
CA GLN A 36 0.15 -13.73 15.97
C GLN A 36 0.06 -12.26 15.54
N PRO A 37 -0.66 -11.40 16.27
CA PRO A 37 -0.70 -9.98 15.98
C PRO A 37 0.70 -9.34 16.00
N VAL A 38 0.99 -8.50 15.00
CA VAL A 38 2.18 -7.65 14.95
C VAL A 38 1.72 -6.20 14.85
N ASN A 39 2.23 -5.31 15.70
CA ASN A 39 1.81 -3.91 15.78
C ASN A 39 3.03 -2.99 15.66
N VAL A 40 2.92 -1.97 14.83
CA VAL A 40 3.88 -0.89 14.74
C VAL A 40 3.12 0.43 14.85
N GLU A 41 3.58 1.31 15.71
CA GLU A 41 2.98 2.60 15.99
C GLU A 41 4.09 3.63 16.14
N ASP A 42 3.84 4.85 15.66
CA ASP A 42 4.74 5.98 15.86
C ASP A 42 4.23 6.92 16.96
N GLU A 43 5.03 7.94 17.28
CA GLU A 43 4.72 8.90 18.35
C GLU A 43 3.49 9.77 18.05
N SER A 44 3.03 9.82 16.79
CA SER A 44 1.83 10.57 16.39
C SER A 44 0.52 9.81 16.62
N GLY A 45 0.60 8.51 16.97
CA GLY A 45 -0.54 7.61 17.04
C GLY A 45 -0.96 7.03 15.68
N SER A 46 -0.14 7.22 14.64
CA SER A 46 -0.29 6.49 13.38
C SER A 46 0.23 5.07 13.56
N PHE A 47 -0.50 4.09 13.05
CA PHE A 47 -0.15 2.69 13.26
C PHE A 47 -0.49 1.80 12.08
N ILE A 48 0.16 0.65 12.05
CA ILE A 48 -0.22 -0.47 11.21
C ILE A 48 -0.10 -1.78 11.98
N GLN A 49 -1.11 -2.63 11.81
CA GLN A 49 -1.23 -3.88 12.52
C GLN A 49 -1.54 -5.02 11.58
N ALA A 50 -0.85 -6.15 11.73
CA ALA A 50 -1.18 -7.41 11.08
C ALA A 50 -1.79 -8.38 12.09
N LYS A 51 -2.85 -9.10 11.72
CA LYS A 51 -3.54 -10.08 12.57
C LYS A 51 -3.80 -11.39 11.82
N PRO A 52 -3.89 -12.52 12.54
CA PRO A 52 -4.39 -13.76 11.98
C PRO A 52 -5.79 -13.58 11.40
N LEU A 53 -6.04 -14.26 10.28
CA LEU A 53 -7.35 -14.33 9.64
C LEU A 53 -7.67 -15.78 9.35
N ASN A 54 -8.86 -16.25 9.70
CA ASN A 54 -9.32 -17.62 9.47
C ASN A 54 -9.73 -17.88 7.99
N ARG A 55 -9.09 -17.16 7.06
CA ARG A 55 -9.29 -17.27 5.62
C ARG A 55 -7.92 -17.10 4.95
N SER A 56 -7.65 -17.88 3.92
CA SER A 56 -6.38 -17.88 3.17
C SER A 56 -6.30 -16.70 2.19
N VAL A 57 -6.44 -15.49 2.71
CA VAL A 57 -6.50 -14.24 1.92
C VAL A 57 -5.66 -13.15 2.57
N LEU A 58 -5.29 -12.14 1.80
CA LEU A 58 -4.81 -10.86 2.30
C LEU A 58 -5.99 -9.90 2.32
N ALA A 59 -6.38 -9.42 3.49
CA ALA A 59 -7.34 -8.34 3.63
C ALA A 59 -6.68 -7.14 4.28
N ILE A 60 -6.98 -5.94 3.81
CA ILE A 60 -6.42 -4.69 4.32
C ILE A 60 -7.54 -3.66 4.53
N GLY A 61 -7.59 -3.12 5.74
CA GLY A 61 -8.35 -1.92 6.08
C GLY A 61 -7.40 -0.74 6.23
N TYR A 62 -7.77 0.41 5.69
CA TYR A 62 -7.03 1.65 5.84
C TYR A 62 -7.97 2.78 6.24
N TYR A 63 -7.62 3.49 7.31
CA TYR A 63 -8.23 4.75 7.69
C TYR A 63 -7.28 5.91 7.42
N LEU A 64 -7.72 6.84 6.58
CA LEU A 64 -7.01 8.05 6.19
C LEU A 64 -7.69 9.26 6.84
N ASN A 65 -6.90 10.14 7.45
CA ASN A 65 -7.36 11.40 8.00
C ASN A 65 -6.17 12.36 8.00
N TYR A 66 -6.28 13.50 7.31
CA TYR A 66 -5.24 14.52 7.26
C TYR A 66 -5.53 15.73 8.19
N GLY A 67 -6.53 15.62 9.07
CA GLY A 67 -6.97 16.68 9.96
C GLY A 67 -8.14 17.51 9.39
N GLU A 68 -8.73 18.35 10.25
CA GLU A 68 -9.93 19.13 9.92
C GLU A 68 -9.69 20.19 8.82
N ASP A 69 -8.47 20.72 8.73
CA ASP A 69 -8.10 21.75 7.76
C ASP A 69 -7.60 21.17 6.41
N SER A 70 -7.59 19.84 6.27
CA SER A 70 -7.13 19.21 5.03
C SER A 70 -8.24 19.19 3.97
N PRO A 71 -7.92 19.43 2.67
CA PRO A 71 -8.87 19.19 1.60
C PRO A 71 -9.18 17.69 1.39
N VAL A 72 -8.39 16.80 1.98
CA VAL A 72 -8.67 15.35 2.00
C VAL A 72 -9.53 15.03 3.22
N ALA A 73 -10.84 14.89 3.00
CA ALA A 73 -11.76 14.42 4.03
C ALA A 73 -11.36 13.02 4.55
N PRO A 74 -11.70 12.68 5.80
CA PRO A 74 -11.44 11.34 6.33
C PRO A 74 -12.08 10.24 5.47
N GLN A 75 -11.31 9.20 5.17
CA GLN A 75 -11.72 8.08 4.33
C GLN A 75 -11.39 6.76 5.03
N CYS A 76 -12.25 5.76 4.85
CA CYS A 76 -12.04 4.43 5.37
C CYS A 76 -12.43 3.40 4.31
N LEU A 77 -11.53 2.46 4.03
CA LEU A 77 -11.79 1.41 3.06
C LEU A 77 -11.16 0.10 3.53
N THR A 78 -11.92 -0.99 3.40
CA THR A 78 -11.42 -2.35 3.65
C THR A 78 -11.66 -3.21 2.42
N LEU A 79 -10.60 -3.89 1.96
CA LEU A 79 -10.63 -4.75 0.78
C LEU A 79 -9.98 -6.09 1.08
N GLU A 80 -10.50 -7.13 0.42
CA GLU A 80 -9.78 -8.39 0.22
C GLU A 80 -9.05 -8.32 -1.12
N ILE A 81 -7.76 -8.68 -1.13
CA ILE A 81 -6.88 -8.47 -2.28
C ILE A 81 -6.76 -9.75 -3.08
N ASN A 82 -7.14 -9.64 -4.36
CA ASN A 82 -6.96 -10.63 -5.40
C ASN A 82 -6.80 -9.89 -6.74
N PRO A 83 -6.49 -10.56 -7.86
CA PRO A 83 -6.31 -9.89 -9.15
C PRO A 83 -7.52 -9.07 -9.61
N GLU A 84 -8.75 -9.54 -9.36
CA GLU A 84 -9.98 -8.84 -9.76
C GLU A 84 -10.18 -7.56 -8.93
N THR A 85 -10.01 -7.64 -7.61
CA THR A 85 -10.14 -6.47 -6.73
C THR A 85 -8.99 -5.49 -6.95
N TRP A 86 -7.77 -5.97 -7.23
CA TRP A 86 -6.66 -5.11 -7.63
C TRP A 86 -7.03 -4.27 -8.86
N MET A 87 -7.48 -4.92 -9.94
CA MET A 87 -7.81 -4.23 -11.18
C MET A 87 -9.00 -3.28 -11.02
N SER A 88 -10.09 -3.75 -10.42
CA SER A 88 -11.36 -3.01 -10.35
C SER A 88 -11.43 -1.96 -9.23
N GLN A 89 -10.60 -2.06 -8.18
CA GLN A 89 -10.70 -1.21 -6.98
C GLN A 89 -9.44 -0.39 -6.70
N LEU A 90 -8.25 -0.80 -7.13
CA LEU A 90 -7.00 -0.17 -6.69
C LEU A 90 -6.16 0.39 -7.83
N SER A 91 -6.01 -0.36 -8.92
CA SER A 91 -4.99 -0.12 -9.94
C SER A 91 -5.01 1.30 -10.52
N PHE A 92 -6.21 1.89 -10.66
CA PHE A 92 -6.41 3.24 -11.21
C PHE A 92 -6.12 4.38 -10.22
N SER A 93 -5.84 4.10 -8.95
CA SER A 93 -5.74 5.14 -7.92
C SER A 93 -4.40 5.84 -7.98
N ARG A 94 -4.41 7.11 -8.38
CA ARG A 94 -3.19 7.89 -8.59
C ARG A 94 -2.61 8.39 -7.28
N THR A 95 -1.30 8.60 -7.30
CA THR A 95 -0.60 9.31 -6.24
C THR A 95 -1.14 10.72 -6.12
N PHE A 96 -1.15 11.22 -4.88
CA PHE A 96 -1.69 12.53 -4.57
C PHE A 96 -0.78 13.30 -3.64
N VAL A 97 -0.89 14.62 -3.71
CA VAL A 97 -0.12 15.56 -2.91
C VAL A 97 -0.99 16.78 -2.62
N LEU A 98 -0.81 17.37 -1.46
CA LEU A 98 -1.50 18.62 -1.13
C LEU A 98 -0.77 19.79 -1.80
N GLU A 99 -1.50 20.81 -2.25
CA GLU A 99 -0.93 21.97 -2.95
C GLU A 99 0.25 22.61 -2.19
N HIS A 100 0.11 22.79 -0.87
CA HIS A 100 1.17 23.36 -0.04
C HIS A 100 2.40 22.43 0.11
N GLU A 101 2.23 21.11 -0.03
CA GLU A 101 3.35 20.16 -0.03
C GLU A 101 4.13 20.23 -1.36
N VAL A 102 3.46 20.53 -2.48
CA VAL A 102 4.12 20.71 -3.78
C VAL A 102 5.11 21.85 -3.74
N GLU A 103 4.71 23.01 -3.19
CA GLU A 103 5.58 24.18 -3.05
C GLU A 103 6.84 23.84 -2.23
N ALA A 104 6.66 23.13 -1.12
CA ALA A 104 7.75 22.67 -0.27
C ALA A 104 8.67 21.68 -1.02
N MET A 105 8.12 20.69 -1.72
CA MET A 105 8.89 19.71 -2.49
C MET A 105 9.69 20.34 -3.63
N GLN A 106 9.09 21.27 -4.37
CA GLN A 106 9.75 21.98 -5.47
C GLN A 106 10.90 22.86 -4.97
N SER A 107 10.75 23.48 -3.80
CA SER A 107 11.83 24.26 -3.17
C SER A 107 13.06 23.40 -2.82
N LEU A 108 12.85 22.09 -2.57
CA LEU A 108 13.88 21.10 -2.32
C LEU A 108 14.40 20.43 -3.61
N GLY A 109 13.92 20.84 -4.78
CA GLY A 109 14.32 20.33 -6.08
C GLY A 109 13.65 19.02 -6.50
N PHE A 110 12.68 18.52 -5.71
CA PHE A 110 11.87 17.35 -6.07
C PHE A 110 10.69 17.75 -6.95
N GLY A 111 10.21 16.82 -7.77
CA GLY A 111 8.96 17.03 -8.50
C GLY A 111 8.99 18.12 -9.58
N GLN A 112 10.17 18.52 -10.07
CA GLN A 112 10.29 19.62 -11.05
C GLN A 112 9.60 19.36 -12.40
N LYS A 113 9.24 18.10 -12.69
CA LYS A 113 8.52 17.70 -13.91
C LYS A 113 7.11 17.17 -13.62
N LEU A 114 6.68 17.21 -12.37
CA LEU A 114 5.38 16.71 -11.95
C LEU A 114 4.31 17.65 -12.46
N SER A 115 3.36 17.11 -13.21
CA SER A 115 2.20 17.83 -13.72
C SER A 115 0.91 17.16 -13.25
N ALA A 116 -0.23 17.85 -13.36
CA ALA A 116 -1.54 17.24 -13.08
C ALA A 116 -1.88 16.02 -13.98
N LYS A 117 -1.05 15.69 -14.97
CA LYS A 117 -1.16 14.43 -15.72
C LYS A 117 -0.58 13.23 -14.97
N ASP A 118 0.41 13.47 -14.11
CA ASP A 118 1.21 12.42 -13.46
C ASP A 118 0.81 12.22 -11.98
N LEU A 119 0.04 13.17 -11.41
CA LEU A 119 -0.41 13.14 -10.02
C LEU A 119 -1.73 13.89 -9.82
N LEU A 120 -2.39 13.57 -8.71
CA LEU A 120 -3.53 14.31 -8.20
C LEU A 120 -3.05 15.40 -7.23
N VAL A 121 -3.16 16.68 -7.62
CA VAL A 121 -2.88 17.80 -6.71
C VAL A 121 -4.19 18.23 -6.04
N LEU A 122 -4.22 18.28 -4.72
CA LEU A 122 -5.39 18.68 -3.95
C LEU A 122 -5.14 20.05 -3.31
N GLY A 123 -5.83 21.06 -3.82
CA GLY A 123 -5.91 22.39 -3.25
C GLY A 123 -7.06 22.52 -2.27
N ALA A 124 -7.25 23.72 -1.70
CA ALA A 124 -8.28 23.99 -0.70
C ALA A 124 -9.72 23.68 -1.19
N ASP A 125 -9.99 23.90 -2.48
CA ASP A 125 -11.32 23.69 -3.09
C ASP A 125 -11.46 22.33 -3.80
N GLY A 126 -10.46 21.44 -3.66
CA GLY A 126 -10.44 20.11 -4.27
C GLY A 126 -9.32 19.91 -5.31
N PRO A 127 -9.47 18.93 -6.22
CA PRO A 127 -8.50 18.64 -7.27
C PRO A 127 -8.19 19.83 -8.18
N ILE A 128 -6.90 20.06 -8.47
CA ILE A 128 -6.41 21.11 -9.37
C ILE A 128 -6.05 20.48 -10.73
N ASP A 129 -6.52 21.08 -11.82
CA ASP A 129 -6.24 20.70 -13.21
C ASP A 129 -6.60 19.26 -13.64
N ASN A 130 -7.14 18.45 -12.73
CA ASN A 130 -7.70 17.14 -12.99
C ASN A 130 -8.83 16.82 -12.00
N GLU A 131 -9.45 15.64 -12.11
CA GLU A 131 -10.55 15.22 -11.24
C GLU A 131 -10.22 13.90 -10.57
N LEU A 132 -10.83 13.64 -9.41
CA LEU A 132 -10.83 12.33 -8.75
C LEU A 132 -11.47 11.26 -9.64
N ARG A 133 -10.83 10.10 -9.77
CA ARG A 133 -11.39 8.92 -10.46
C ARG A 133 -12.47 8.24 -9.63
N THR A 134 -12.33 8.30 -8.30
CA THR A 134 -13.35 7.92 -7.32
C THR A 134 -13.28 8.85 -6.11
N LEU A 135 -14.40 8.99 -5.39
CA LEU A 135 -14.48 9.86 -4.20
C LEU A 135 -13.47 9.48 -3.11
N ASP A 136 -13.05 8.23 -3.08
CA ASP A 136 -12.13 7.61 -2.13
C ASP A 136 -10.77 7.24 -2.78
N GLU A 137 -10.37 7.90 -3.87
CA GLU A 137 -9.12 7.60 -4.59
C GLU A 137 -7.88 7.69 -3.68
N CYS A 138 -7.87 8.63 -2.71
CA CYS A 138 -6.74 8.84 -1.80
C CYS A 138 -6.49 7.62 -0.89
N VAL A 139 -7.53 7.10 -0.21
CA VAL A 139 -7.38 5.90 0.63
C VAL A 139 -7.06 4.65 -0.20
N ARG A 140 -7.60 4.54 -1.43
CA ARG A 140 -7.25 3.45 -2.34
C ARG A 140 -5.78 3.50 -2.75
N HIS A 141 -5.25 4.68 -3.04
CA HIS A 141 -3.82 4.84 -3.32
C HIS A 141 -2.96 4.47 -2.10
N LYS A 142 -3.37 4.83 -0.89
CA LYS A 142 -2.65 4.40 0.33
C LYS A 142 -2.69 2.89 0.55
N ILE A 143 -3.78 2.22 0.19
CA ILE A 143 -3.82 0.74 0.17
C ILE A 143 -2.86 0.19 -0.89
N LEU A 144 -2.82 0.78 -2.10
CA LEU A 144 -1.87 0.42 -3.15
C LEU A 144 -0.42 0.56 -2.67
N ASP A 145 -0.08 1.67 -2.01
CA ASP A 145 1.23 1.89 -1.37
C ASP A 145 1.58 0.81 -0.35
N CYS A 146 0.65 0.48 0.56
CA CYS A 146 0.84 -0.59 1.53
C CYS A 146 1.16 -1.92 0.84
N LEU A 147 0.41 -2.29 -0.20
CA LEU A 147 0.62 -3.55 -0.92
C LEU A 147 1.96 -3.56 -1.67
N GLY A 148 2.40 -2.43 -2.23
CA GLY A 148 3.73 -2.26 -2.81
C GLY A 148 4.84 -2.46 -1.78
N ASP A 149 4.74 -1.83 -0.60
CA ASP A 149 5.69 -2.03 0.50
C ASP A 149 5.69 -3.46 1.03
N PHE A 150 4.51 -4.11 1.10
CA PHE A 150 4.37 -5.48 1.55
C PHE A 150 5.07 -6.47 0.63
N ALA A 151 5.00 -6.24 -0.69
CA ALA A 151 5.66 -7.07 -1.69
C ALA A 151 7.19 -7.18 -1.48
N LEU A 152 7.81 -6.21 -0.79
CA LEU A 152 9.25 -6.23 -0.46
C LEU A 152 9.65 -7.38 0.48
N ILE A 153 8.70 -8.06 1.12
CA ILE A 153 8.99 -9.28 1.89
C ILE A 153 9.46 -10.43 0.99
N GLY A 154 9.08 -10.43 -0.30
CA GLY A 154 9.47 -11.40 -1.32
C GLY A 154 8.64 -12.69 -1.35
N CYS A 155 7.45 -12.69 -0.75
CA CYS A 155 6.50 -13.81 -0.76
C CYS A 155 5.07 -13.32 -0.46
N ASP A 156 4.08 -14.16 -0.70
CA ASP A 156 2.68 -13.81 -0.45
C ASP A 156 2.39 -13.72 1.06
N LEU A 157 1.52 -12.81 1.45
CA LEU A 157 1.06 -12.67 2.84
C LEU A 157 -0.40 -13.12 2.97
N GLN A 158 -0.74 -13.71 4.12
CA GLN A 158 -2.12 -14.01 4.51
C GLN A 158 -2.40 -13.49 5.91
N GLY A 159 -3.51 -12.77 6.06
CA GLY A 159 -3.88 -12.13 7.30
C GLY A 159 -4.74 -10.89 7.05
N TYR A 160 -5.17 -10.30 8.15
CA TYR A 160 -5.83 -9.00 8.13
C TYR A 160 -4.85 -7.90 8.54
N PHE A 161 -4.72 -6.89 7.71
CA PHE A 161 -3.89 -5.72 7.93
C PHE A 161 -4.80 -4.52 8.21
N CYS A 162 -4.49 -3.74 9.23
CA CYS A 162 -5.24 -2.54 9.60
C CYS A 162 -4.25 -1.40 9.71
N ALA A 163 -4.41 -0.39 8.86
CA ALA A 163 -3.59 0.82 8.85
C ALA A 163 -4.43 2.02 9.29
N HIS A 164 -3.86 2.86 10.13
CA HIS A 164 -4.43 4.12 10.57
C HIS A 164 -3.39 5.20 10.31
N GLN A 165 -3.61 6.00 9.26
CA GLN A 165 -2.69 7.06 8.82
C GLN A 165 -1.25 6.56 8.59
N SER A 166 -1.08 5.28 8.19
CA SER A 166 0.23 4.65 8.01
C SER A 166 0.96 5.13 6.74
N GLY A 167 2.24 5.45 6.85
CA GLY A 167 3.12 5.71 5.71
C GLY A 167 4.11 4.57 5.42
N HIS A 168 4.95 4.76 4.40
CA HIS A 168 5.97 3.77 4.01
C HIS A 168 6.91 3.35 5.16
N ALA A 169 7.22 4.24 6.09
CA ALA A 169 8.08 3.93 7.24
C ALA A 169 7.46 2.85 8.14
N LEU A 170 6.20 3.04 8.53
CA LEU A 170 5.43 2.09 9.34
C LEU A 170 5.20 0.79 8.58
N ASN A 171 4.84 0.85 7.29
CA ASN A 171 4.67 -0.33 6.44
C ASN A 171 5.94 -1.20 6.40
N ARG A 172 7.10 -0.58 6.15
CA ARG A 172 8.39 -1.29 6.08
C ARG A 172 8.79 -1.88 7.42
N GLU A 173 8.55 -1.16 8.51
CA GLU A 173 8.85 -1.66 9.85
C GLU A 173 7.97 -2.87 10.21
N LEU A 174 6.68 -2.84 9.88
CA LEU A 174 5.78 -3.98 10.03
C LEU A 174 6.32 -5.21 9.28
N ILE A 175 6.73 -5.02 8.02
CA ILE A 175 7.25 -6.11 7.19
C ILE A 175 8.56 -6.67 7.74
N LYS A 176 9.45 -5.85 8.28
CA LYS A 176 10.66 -6.32 8.99
C LYS A 176 10.30 -7.18 10.20
N GLN A 177 9.34 -6.75 11.01
CA GLN A 177 8.91 -7.50 12.19
C GLN A 177 8.23 -8.82 11.83
N ILE A 178 7.36 -8.84 10.82
CA ILE A 178 6.74 -10.08 10.31
C ILE A 178 7.83 -11.05 9.84
N LYS A 179 8.82 -10.56 9.08
CA LYS A 179 9.93 -11.38 8.57
C LYS A 179 10.80 -11.93 9.71
N ALA A 180 11.05 -11.16 10.76
CA ALA A 180 11.79 -11.59 11.93
C ALA A 180 11.04 -12.69 12.70
N THR A 181 9.76 -12.46 13.01
CA THR A 181 8.90 -13.44 13.71
C THR A 181 8.76 -14.75 12.94
N HIS A 182 8.62 -14.68 11.62
CA HIS A 182 8.55 -15.88 10.77
C HIS A 182 9.85 -16.70 10.79
N LYS A 183 11.02 -16.04 10.76
CA LYS A 183 12.31 -16.73 10.86
C LYS A 183 12.47 -17.46 12.20
N SER A 184 12.10 -16.82 13.31
CA SER A 184 12.16 -17.44 14.64
C SER A 184 11.25 -18.68 14.73
N ALA A 185 10.03 -18.59 14.19
CA ALA A 185 9.12 -19.74 14.16
C ALA A 185 9.65 -20.92 13.31
N GLN A 186 10.38 -20.64 12.22
CA GLN A 186 11.04 -21.69 11.43
C GLN A 186 12.24 -22.31 12.17
N SER A 187 13.07 -21.52 12.87
CA SER A 187 14.20 -22.07 13.63
C SER A 187 13.76 -22.94 14.81
N ASP A 188 12.63 -22.62 15.43
CA ASP A 188 12.06 -23.40 16.53
C ASP A 188 11.41 -24.71 16.04
N SER A 189 11.01 -24.78 14.76
CA SER A 189 10.46 -26.00 14.14
C SER A 189 11.51 -27.04 13.75
N THR A 190 12.81 -26.72 13.84
CA THR A 190 13.93 -27.61 13.42
C THR A 190 14.38 -28.66 14.43
N TRP A 191 13.70 -28.83 15.58
CA TRP A 191 14.05 -29.85 16.57
C TRP A 191 12.86 -30.74 16.95
N LYS A 192 12.46 -31.63 16.04
CA LYS A 192 11.88 -32.94 16.39
C LYS A 192 12.33 -33.97 15.35
N VAL A 193 13.53 -34.51 15.55
CA VAL A 193 13.90 -35.80 14.99
C VAL A 193 13.27 -36.85 15.89
N ALA A 194 12.32 -37.60 15.35
CA ALA A 194 11.88 -38.87 15.93
C ALA A 194 12.91 -39.97 15.60
#